data_AF-A0A2N1PSB0-F1
#
_entry.id   AF-A0A2N1PSB0-F1
#
_cell.length_a   1.000
_cell.length_b   1.000
_cell.length_c   1.000
_cell.angle_alpha   90.00
_cell.angle_beta   90.00
_cell.angle_gamma   90.00
#
_symmetry.space_group_name_H-M   'P 1'
#
loop_
_entity.id
_entity.type
_entity.pdbx_description
1 polymer ?
#
loop_
_entity_poly.entity_id
_entity_poly.type
_entity_poly.pdbx_seq_one_letter_code
_entity_poly.pdbx_strand_id
1 'polypeptide(L)'
;MSFLTIFFIILVMAVPALAFWLLSQMSSFNRGREYERLGDISQAINCYSQALKENPRDTESKYRLFLIFESSGEVEQAHVIAIELARIASIGEKKLITIHTFLLNYNMGRSDFKEMYLDSRKLCFLGATNFNAFLFLAKVFGGNGKMDEFSNYIAAALKLIPDHEEAQYLYALYLFSDGQRKEGRSILENMARSMGDSIKPYMALAGNSHYDDPLAASIWLSAIDDKTNNMDEKTDALILLGICQIRLKQYSDALRNFNRVLNSDSKIGQQTYQALLFSLAWCHYLLEQFREAEEMMKKLVAINFSFSDALQKFSMTGPEIRRDLDSQFVRIYAGFPKASLLNELSFYNGMDLKTLDREFKDWRVAFEGNSRLKWVQFAKDFQDMNLNEFIAAANFLIDLLGYKVDRTLDAEEGFMAIATSGEGKIKTLVQVFTWGTKVSDIVIAETALRMSELDVTKGVLILPGTFSNQARIDAEIKGISLFDGNDIDHLLIRMD
;
A
#
# COMPACT_ATOMS: atom_id res chain seq x y z
N MET A 1 39.10 59.05 -8.79
CA MET A 1 38.85 57.60 -8.65
C MET A 1 39.85 56.85 -9.50
N SER A 2 40.55 55.87 -8.95
CA SER A 2 41.45 55.02 -9.74
C SER A 2 40.63 54.16 -10.72
N PHE A 3 41.21 53.79 -11.86
CA PHE A 3 40.56 52.90 -12.83
C PHE A 3 40.03 51.61 -12.18
N LEU A 4 40.74 51.12 -11.16
CA LEU A 4 40.35 50.00 -10.32
C LEU A 4 39.03 50.22 -9.58
N THR A 5 38.82 51.42 -9.00
CA THR A 5 37.56 51.74 -8.28
C THR A 5 36.35 51.81 -9.22
N ILE A 6 36.51 52.34 -10.43
CA ILE A 6 35.43 52.40 -11.42
C ILE A 6 35.11 51.00 -11.95
N PHE A 7 36.14 50.19 -12.25
CA PHE A 7 35.97 48.80 -12.67
C PHE A 7 35.26 47.96 -11.59
N PHE A 8 35.61 48.14 -10.32
CA PHE A 8 34.96 47.44 -9.21
C PHE A 8 33.50 47.86 -9.04
N ILE A 9 33.17 49.15 -9.21
CA ILE A 9 31.77 49.64 -9.15
C ILE A 9 30.96 49.07 -10.33
N ILE A 10 31.52 49.04 -11.54
CA ILE A 10 30.86 48.43 -12.70
C ILE A 10 30.67 46.94 -12.47
N LEU A 11 31.66 46.22 -11.92
CA LEU A 11 31.52 44.80 -11.62
C LEU A 11 30.43 44.54 -10.57
N VAL A 12 30.37 45.36 -9.50
CA VAL A 12 29.40 45.20 -8.40
C VAL A 12 27.99 45.61 -8.79
N MET A 13 27.80 46.55 -9.73
CA MET A 13 26.46 47.01 -10.13
C MET A 13 25.97 46.43 -11.46
N ALA A 14 26.85 46.27 -12.45
CA ALA A 14 26.47 45.79 -13.78
C ALA A 14 26.27 44.27 -13.81
N VAL A 15 27.00 43.49 -12.99
CA VAL A 15 26.82 42.03 -12.94
C VAL A 15 25.45 41.65 -12.34
N PRO A 16 25.01 42.23 -11.20
CA PRO A 16 23.66 42.00 -10.70
C PRO A 16 22.56 42.54 -11.63
N ALA A 17 22.79 43.69 -12.27
CA ALA A 17 21.82 44.26 -13.22
C ALA A 17 21.66 43.38 -14.47
N LEU A 18 22.75 42.83 -15.01
CA LEU A 18 22.73 41.90 -16.13
C LEU A 18 22.09 40.56 -15.74
N ALA A 19 22.39 40.05 -14.54
CA ALA A 19 21.75 38.85 -14.01
C ALA A 19 20.23 39.04 -13.82
N PHE A 20 19.81 40.18 -13.27
CA PHE A 20 18.40 40.54 -13.12
C PHE A 20 17.70 40.68 -14.49
N TRP A 21 18.36 41.32 -15.46
CA TRP A 21 17.83 41.44 -16.82
C TRP A 21 17.69 40.07 -17.51
N LEU A 22 18.67 39.19 -17.39
CA LEU A 22 18.59 37.82 -17.92
C LEU A 22 17.48 37.01 -17.24
N LEU A 23 17.35 37.08 -15.90
CA LEU A 23 16.26 36.47 -15.14
C LEU A 23 14.89 37.00 -15.56
N SER A 24 14.78 38.27 -15.93
CA SER A 24 13.52 38.88 -16.37
C SER A 24 13.05 38.42 -17.75
N GLN A 25 13.95 37.89 -18.59
CA GLN A 25 13.66 37.33 -19.91
C GLN A 25 13.32 35.83 -19.87
N MET A 26 13.54 35.16 -18.73
CA MET A 26 13.27 33.73 -18.57
C MET A 26 11.79 33.46 -18.27
N SER A 27 11.28 32.30 -18.72
CA SER A 27 9.96 31.82 -18.30
C SER A 27 9.88 31.67 -16.78
N SER A 28 8.68 31.84 -16.22
CA SER A 28 8.41 31.72 -14.77
C SER A 28 8.98 30.42 -14.18
N PHE A 29 8.86 29.30 -14.92
CA PHE A 29 9.47 28.02 -14.58
C PHE A 29 11.00 28.06 -14.49
N ASN A 30 11.67 28.56 -15.53
CA ASN A 30 13.14 28.59 -15.59
C ASN A 30 13.72 29.54 -14.53
N ARG A 31 13.00 30.62 -14.21
CA ARG A 31 13.35 31.54 -13.12
C ARG A 31 13.21 30.86 -11.77
N GLY A 32 12.16 30.06 -11.56
CA GLY A 32 11.97 29.24 -10.36
C GLY A 32 13.11 28.25 -10.14
N ARG A 33 13.52 27.55 -11.20
CA ARG A 33 14.69 26.64 -11.16
C ARG A 33 15.97 27.32 -10.75
N GLU A 34 16.20 28.54 -11.22
CA GLU A 34 17.42 29.28 -10.89
C GLU A 34 17.41 29.74 -9.42
N TYR A 35 16.28 30.23 -8.91
CA TYR A 35 16.14 30.54 -7.48
C TYR A 35 16.29 29.30 -6.59
N GLU A 36 15.73 28.16 -7.00
CA GLU A 36 15.91 26.88 -6.31
C GLU A 36 17.39 26.48 -6.25
N ARG A 37 18.13 26.60 -7.38
CA ARG A 37 19.57 26.34 -7.45
C ARG A 37 20.39 27.26 -6.54
N LEU A 38 19.94 28.51 -6.38
CA LEU A 38 20.56 29.50 -5.50
C LEU A 38 20.20 29.31 -4.01
N GLY A 39 19.26 28.41 -3.70
CA GLY A 39 18.76 28.18 -2.35
C GLY A 39 17.72 29.20 -1.87
N ASP A 40 17.27 30.11 -2.74
CA ASP A 40 16.19 31.06 -2.42
C ASP A 40 14.82 30.38 -2.65
N ILE A 41 14.45 29.55 -1.70
CA ILE A 41 13.23 28.73 -1.77
C ILE A 41 11.96 29.58 -1.85
N SER A 42 11.92 30.72 -1.15
CA SER A 42 10.76 31.61 -1.18
C SER A 42 10.52 32.20 -2.56
N GLN A 43 11.57 32.66 -3.25
CA GLN A 43 11.44 33.14 -4.63
C GLN A 43 11.16 32.01 -5.62
N ALA A 44 11.73 30.83 -5.40
CA ALA A 44 11.44 29.64 -6.21
C ALA A 44 9.94 29.28 -6.16
N ILE A 45 9.35 29.21 -4.97
CA ILE A 45 7.90 28.95 -4.78
C ILE A 45 7.06 29.98 -5.51
N ASN A 46 7.40 31.26 -5.39
CA ASN A 46 6.65 32.33 -6.06
C ASN A 46 6.72 32.19 -7.60
N CYS A 47 7.91 31.90 -8.14
CA CYS A 47 8.10 31.71 -9.57
C CYS A 47 7.37 30.47 -10.11
N TYR A 48 7.43 29.33 -9.41
CA TYR A 48 6.68 28.13 -9.82
C TYR A 48 5.16 28.32 -9.67
N SER A 49 4.71 29.03 -8.63
CA SER A 49 3.30 29.38 -8.46
C SER A 49 2.81 30.31 -9.56
N GLN A 50 3.66 31.25 -10.02
CA GLN A 50 3.36 32.08 -11.18
C GLN A 50 3.28 31.24 -12.46
N ALA A 51 4.21 30.30 -12.67
CA ALA A 51 4.16 29.37 -13.80
C ALA A 51 2.84 28.57 -13.82
N LEU A 52 2.35 28.13 -12.66
CA LEU A 52 1.04 27.46 -12.55
C LEU A 52 -0.17 28.37 -12.75
N LYS A 53 -0.05 29.68 -12.51
CA LYS A 53 -1.11 30.64 -12.89
C LYS A 53 -1.18 30.85 -14.39
N GLU A 54 -0.03 30.86 -15.06
CA GLU A 54 0.10 31.01 -16.51
C GLU A 54 -0.31 29.73 -17.24
N ASN A 55 0.11 28.58 -16.74
CA ASN A 55 -0.27 27.26 -17.21
C ASN A 55 -0.60 26.32 -16.04
N PRO A 56 -1.89 26.17 -15.67
CA PRO A 56 -2.31 25.27 -14.59
C PRO A 56 -1.97 23.78 -14.81
N ARG A 57 -1.62 23.39 -16.04
CA ARG A 57 -1.26 22.02 -16.41
C ARG A 57 0.25 21.78 -16.42
N ASP A 58 1.08 22.78 -16.10
CA ASP A 58 2.53 22.62 -16.02
C ASP A 58 2.91 21.65 -14.89
N THR A 59 3.04 20.40 -15.29
CA THR A 59 3.30 19.27 -14.38
C THR A 59 4.72 19.35 -13.80
N GLU A 60 5.66 19.97 -14.50
CA GLU A 60 7.03 20.12 -14.04
C GLU A 60 7.12 21.17 -12.94
N SER A 61 6.53 22.36 -13.12
CA SER A 61 6.46 23.38 -12.06
C SER A 61 5.75 22.84 -10.81
N LYS A 62 4.67 22.07 -11.01
CA LYS A 62 3.92 21.44 -9.93
C LYS A 62 4.74 20.39 -9.18
N TYR A 63 5.49 19.56 -9.90
CA TYR A 63 6.39 18.58 -9.31
C TYR A 63 7.54 19.25 -8.53
N ARG A 64 8.09 20.37 -9.03
CA ARG A 64 9.11 21.15 -8.30
C ARG A 64 8.56 21.72 -6.99
N LEU A 65 7.34 22.26 -7.00
CA LEU A 65 6.68 22.72 -5.78
C LEU A 65 6.47 21.58 -4.78
N PHE A 66 6.03 20.41 -5.25
CA PHE A 66 5.92 19.22 -4.40
C PHE A 66 7.24 18.90 -3.69
N LEU A 67 8.36 18.82 -4.43
CA LEU A 67 9.68 18.53 -3.85
C LEU A 67 10.12 19.60 -2.85
N ILE A 68 9.87 20.87 -3.14
CA ILE A 68 10.17 21.98 -2.23
C ILE A 68 9.38 21.81 -0.93
N PHE A 69 8.06 21.63 -1.00
CA PHE A 69 7.23 21.48 0.20
C PHE A 69 7.57 20.22 1.01
N GLU A 70 7.90 19.11 0.34
CA GLU A 70 8.40 17.89 0.99
C GLU A 70 9.70 18.18 1.76
N SER A 71 10.67 18.83 1.11
CA SER A 71 11.97 19.15 1.71
C SER A 71 11.90 20.20 2.82
N SER A 72 10.92 21.11 2.78
CA SER A 72 10.71 22.14 3.79
C SER A 72 9.88 21.66 4.98
N GLY A 73 9.37 20.42 4.95
CA GLY A 73 8.51 19.87 6.00
C GLY A 73 7.08 20.39 5.98
N GLU A 74 6.65 21.03 4.89
CA GLU A 74 5.28 21.52 4.69
C GLU A 74 4.38 20.37 4.20
N VAL A 75 4.24 19.36 5.05
CA VAL A 75 3.71 18.03 4.68
C VAL A 75 2.31 18.09 4.07
N GLU A 76 1.41 18.95 4.58
CA GLU A 76 0.04 19.04 4.07
C GLU A 76 -0.04 19.65 2.66
N GLN A 77 0.80 20.64 2.37
CA GLN A 77 0.86 21.26 1.04
C GLN A 77 1.48 20.30 0.02
N ALA A 78 2.54 19.60 0.43
CA ALA A 78 3.14 18.52 -0.36
C ALA A 78 2.11 17.43 -0.68
N HIS A 79 1.31 17.02 0.31
CA HIS A 79 0.29 15.98 0.14
C HIS A 79 -0.80 16.36 -0.86
N VAL A 80 -1.34 17.58 -0.78
CA VAL A 80 -2.34 18.07 -1.74
C VAL A 80 -1.80 17.98 -3.17
N ILE A 81 -0.57 18.45 -3.38
CA ILE A 81 0.06 18.42 -4.71
C ILE A 81 0.38 16.98 -5.14
N ALA A 82 0.85 16.13 -4.23
CA ALA A 82 1.16 14.74 -4.50
C ALA A 82 -0.06 13.96 -5.01
N ILE A 83 -1.24 14.14 -4.41
CA ILE A 83 -2.50 13.53 -4.88
C ILE A 83 -2.80 13.96 -6.31
N GLU A 84 -2.65 15.25 -6.61
CA GLU A 84 -2.94 15.77 -7.94
C GLU A 84 -1.96 15.24 -8.99
N LEU A 85 -0.67 15.17 -8.65
CA LEU A 85 0.36 14.62 -9.54
C LEU A 85 0.22 13.11 -9.74
N ALA A 86 -0.21 12.36 -8.73
CA ALA A 86 -0.42 10.91 -8.81
C ALA A 86 -1.53 10.51 -9.81
N ARG A 87 -2.42 11.45 -10.18
CA ARG A 87 -3.46 11.24 -11.20
C ARG A 87 -2.95 11.42 -12.63
N ILE A 88 -1.76 12.00 -12.80
CA ILE A 88 -1.19 12.32 -14.12
C ILE A 88 -0.28 11.17 -14.54
N ALA A 89 -0.83 10.18 -15.26
CA ALA A 89 -0.07 9.01 -15.68
C ALA A 89 1.15 9.33 -16.57
N SER A 90 1.09 10.43 -17.34
CA SER A 90 2.17 10.88 -18.24
C SER A 90 3.37 11.52 -17.54
N ILE A 91 3.29 11.80 -16.23
CA ILE A 91 4.36 12.49 -15.47
C ILE A 91 5.69 11.72 -15.44
N GLY A 92 5.65 10.41 -15.71
CA GLY A 92 6.81 9.55 -15.79
C GLY A 92 7.04 8.72 -14.53
N GLU A 93 7.49 7.48 -14.74
CA GLU A 93 7.58 6.44 -13.70
C GLU A 93 8.43 6.87 -12.51
N LYS A 94 9.61 7.45 -12.76
CA LYS A 94 10.51 7.90 -11.69
C LYS A 94 9.85 8.91 -10.75
N LYS A 95 9.09 9.87 -11.30
CA LYS A 95 8.37 10.86 -10.50
C LYS A 95 7.21 10.24 -9.75
N LEU A 96 6.47 9.32 -10.37
CA LEU A 96 5.41 8.56 -9.70
C LEU A 96 5.93 7.71 -8.55
N ILE A 97 7.11 7.10 -8.69
CA ILE A 97 7.76 6.37 -7.59
C ILE A 97 8.04 7.31 -6.42
N THR A 98 8.56 8.51 -6.66
CA THR A 98 8.77 9.53 -5.61
C THR A 98 7.45 9.93 -4.95
N ILE A 99 6.43 10.23 -5.76
CA ILE A 99 5.11 10.66 -5.27
C ILE A 99 4.44 9.57 -4.43
N HIS A 100 4.37 8.32 -4.93
CA HIS A 100 3.77 7.22 -4.16
C HIS A 100 4.60 6.82 -2.94
N THR A 101 5.92 7.04 -2.95
CA THR A 101 6.75 6.86 -1.74
C THR A 101 6.38 7.88 -0.67
N PHE A 102 6.21 9.15 -1.05
CA PHE A 102 5.73 10.19 -0.15
C PHE A 102 4.33 9.86 0.38
N LEU A 103 3.38 9.52 -0.49
CA LEU A 103 2.00 9.21 -0.11
C LEU A 103 1.93 7.99 0.83
N LEU A 104 2.71 6.94 0.56
CA LEU A 104 2.82 5.79 1.46
C LEU A 104 3.28 6.22 2.86
N ASN A 105 4.35 7.02 2.96
CA ASN A 105 4.87 7.48 4.25
C ASN A 105 3.86 8.40 4.97
N TYR A 106 3.16 9.26 4.24
CA TYR A 106 2.11 10.11 4.77
C TYR A 106 0.95 9.28 5.34
N ASN A 107 0.50 8.27 4.60
CA ASN A 107 -0.60 7.40 5.01
C ASN A 107 -0.21 6.45 6.15
N MET A 108 1.07 6.05 6.25
CA MET A 108 1.60 5.33 7.41
C MET A 108 1.42 6.11 8.71
N GLY A 109 1.70 7.42 8.70
CA GLY A 109 1.51 8.29 9.87
C GLY A 109 0.04 8.39 10.33
N ARG A 110 -0.91 8.12 9.44
CA ARG A 110 -2.35 8.16 9.70
C ARG A 110 -3.01 6.79 9.86
N SER A 111 -2.26 5.72 9.63
CA SER A 111 -2.79 4.36 9.61
C SER A 111 -3.95 4.18 8.61
N ASP A 112 -3.91 4.88 7.46
CA ASP A 112 -4.89 4.70 6.39
C ASP A 112 -4.51 3.48 5.54
N PHE A 113 -4.88 2.28 6.02
CA PHE A 113 -4.47 1.03 5.37
C PHE A 113 -4.99 0.87 3.95
N LYS A 114 -6.11 1.53 3.59
CA LYS A 114 -6.63 1.50 2.23
C LYS A 114 -5.62 2.17 1.29
N GLU A 115 -5.27 3.42 1.56
CA GLU A 115 -4.38 4.17 0.68
C GLU A 115 -2.95 3.62 0.72
N MET A 116 -2.49 3.17 1.89
CA MET A 116 -1.20 2.47 2.03
C MET A 116 -1.13 1.22 1.14
N TYR A 117 -2.22 0.44 1.06
CA TYR A 117 -2.27 -0.74 0.20
C TYR A 117 -2.18 -0.35 -1.27
N LEU A 118 -2.98 0.63 -1.70
CA LEU A 118 -2.98 1.09 -3.09
C LEU A 118 -1.61 1.64 -3.50
N ASP A 119 -1.00 2.51 -2.69
CA ASP A 119 0.32 3.08 -3.00
C ASP A 119 1.42 2.02 -2.97
N SER A 120 1.39 1.08 -2.02
CA SER A 120 2.35 -0.03 -2.00
C SER A 120 2.25 -0.90 -3.24
N ARG A 121 1.02 -1.20 -3.72
CA ARG A 121 0.80 -1.95 -4.96
C ARG A 121 1.29 -1.19 -6.19
N LYS A 122 1.04 0.12 -6.26
CA LYS A 122 1.55 1.00 -7.35
C LYS A 122 3.07 1.04 -7.36
N LEU A 123 3.72 1.18 -6.19
CA LEU A 123 5.18 1.15 -6.08
C LEU A 123 5.77 -0.16 -6.57
N CYS A 124 5.19 -1.30 -6.17
CA CYS A 124 5.64 -2.62 -6.64
C CYS A 124 5.49 -2.76 -8.15
N PHE A 125 4.36 -2.28 -8.70
CA PHE A 125 4.10 -2.32 -10.14
C PHE A 125 5.07 -1.44 -10.94
N LEU A 126 5.43 -0.26 -10.42
CA LEU A 126 6.41 0.64 -11.01
C LEU A 126 7.86 0.15 -10.84
N GLY A 127 8.08 -1.03 -10.25
CA GLY A 127 9.42 -1.61 -10.04
C GLY A 127 10.22 -0.91 -8.94
N ALA A 128 9.56 -0.18 -8.03
CA ALA A 128 10.25 0.50 -6.93
C ALA A 128 10.81 -0.51 -5.92
N THR A 129 12.08 -0.35 -5.57
CA THR A 129 12.70 -1.05 -4.44
C THR A 129 12.39 -0.30 -3.14
N ASN A 130 11.18 -0.48 -2.60
CA ASN A 130 10.72 0.22 -1.40
C ASN A 130 10.45 -0.76 -0.25
N PHE A 131 11.25 -0.69 0.81
CA PHE A 131 11.16 -1.56 1.97
C PHE A 131 9.80 -1.47 2.69
N ASN A 132 9.32 -0.24 2.94
CA ASN A 132 8.06 -0.01 3.64
C ASN A 132 6.87 -0.60 2.86
N ALA A 133 6.87 -0.47 1.53
CA ALA A 133 5.84 -1.04 0.67
C ALA A 133 5.84 -2.57 0.74
N PHE A 134 7.01 -3.20 0.63
CA PHE A 134 7.12 -4.66 0.72
C PHE A 134 6.73 -5.19 2.10
N LEU A 135 7.23 -4.57 3.17
CA LEU A 135 6.90 -4.98 4.54
C LEU A 135 5.41 -4.79 4.84
N PHE A 136 4.80 -3.68 4.39
CA PHE A 136 3.38 -3.44 4.58
C PHE A 136 2.52 -4.47 3.83
N LEU A 137 2.82 -4.74 2.55
CA LEU A 137 2.09 -5.75 1.80
C LEU A 137 2.26 -7.14 2.40
N ALA A 138 3.46 -7.50 2.88
CA ALA A 138 3.66 -8.74 3.62
C ALA A 138 2.71 -8.81 4.82
N LYS A 139 2.66 -7.76 5.66
CA LYS A 139 1.75 -7.71 6.81
C LYS A 139 0.27 -7.88 6.43
N VAL A 140 -0.17 -7.17 5.38
CA VAL A 140 -1.56 -7.26 4.89
C VAL A 140 -1.87 -8.67 4.39
N PHE A 141 -1.03 -9.26 3.54
CA PHE A 141 -1.27 -10.60 3.02
C PHE A 141 -1.19 -11.67 4.12
N GLY A 142 -0.21 -11.58 5.01
CA GLY A 142 -0.07 -12.48 6.15
C GLY A 142 -1.27 -12.43 7.10
N GLY A 143 -1.75 -11.22 7.44
CA GLY A 143 -2.95 -11.04 8.27
C GLY A 143 -4.24 -11.59 7.65
N ASN A 144 -4.30 -11.69 6.32
CA ASN A 144 -5.42 -12.26 5.57
C ASN A 144 -5.17 -13.72 5.13
N GLY A 145 -4.15 -14.39 5.70
CA GLY A 145 -3.86 -15.81 5.43
C GLY A 145 -3.31 -16.12 4.04
N LYS A 146 -2.90 -15.11 3.28
CA LYS A 146 -2.31 -15.21 1.94
C LYS A 146 -0.81 -15.48 2.04
N MET A 147 -0.45 -16.72 2.38
CA MET A 147 0.91 -17.11 2.77
C MET A 147 1.92 -17.08 1.61
N ASP A 148 1.48 -17.38 0.38
CA ASP A 148 2.35 -17.31 -0.80
C ASP A 148 2.76 -15.85 -1.07
N GLU A 149 1.79 -14.93 -1.09
CA GLU A 149 2.04 -13.50 -1.24
C GLU A 149 2.86 -12.95 -0.07
N PHE A 150 2.56 -13.34 1.17
CA PHE A 150 3.37 -12.99 2.35
C PHE A 150 4.84 -13.35 2.13
N SER A 151 5.12 -14.61 1.73
CA SER A 151 6.48 -15.12 1.57
C SER A 151 7.27 -14.34 0.51
N ASN A 152 6.61 -13.96 -0.60
CA ASN A 152 7.22 -13.18 -1.66
C ASN A 152 7.60 -11.77 -1.20
N TYR A 153 6.67 -11.06 -0.54
CA TYR A 153 6.92 -9.69 -0.11
C TYR A 153 7.86 -9.59 1.09
N ILE A 154 7.80 -10.53 2.04
CA ILE A 154 8.74 -10.52 3.18
C ILE A 154 10.16 -10.83 2.72
N ALA A 155 10.33 -11.74 1.76
CA ALA A 155 11.63 -12.03 1.16
C ALA A 155 12.17 -10.81 0.39
N ALA A 156 11.31 -10.09 -0.35
CA ALA A 156 11.70 -8.84 -1.00
C ALA A 156 12.13 -7.76 0.00
N ALA A 157 11.42 -7.63 1.13
CA ALA A 157 11.78 -6.70 2.20
C ALA A 157 13.14 -7.06 2.84
N LEU A 158 13.33 -8.34 3.22
CA LEU A 158 14.58 -8.83 3.81
C LEU A 158 15.76 -8.80 2.84
N LYS A 159 15.52 -8.87 1.53
CA LYS A 159 16.58 -8.64 0.54
C LYS A 159 17.11 -7.21 0.56
N LEU A 160 16.25 -6.22 0.86
CA LEU A 160 16.65 -4.82 0.96
C LEU A 160 17.31 -4.52 2.31
N ILE A 161 16.74 -5.01 3.40
CA ILE A 161 17.25 -4.81 4.76
C ILE A 161 17.27 -6.17 5.48
N PRO A 162 18.37 -6.94 5.37
CA PRO A 162 18.46 -8.29 5.92
C PRO A 162 18.27 -8.38 7.44
N ASP A 163 18.77 -7.37 8.16
CA ASP A 163 18.77 -7.32 9.62
C ASP A 163 17.60 -6.53 10.20
N HIS A 164 16.53 -6.30 9.43
CA HIS A 164 15.35 -5.60 9.93
C HIS A 164 14.58 -6.47 10.94
N GLU A 165 14.60 -6.07 12.22
CA GLU A 165 14.05 -6.81 13.35
C GLU A 165 12.62 -7.34 13.09
N GLU A 166 11.69 -6.44 12.76
CA GLU A 166 10.30 -6.84 12.58
C GLU A 166 10.12 -7.80 11.38
N ALA A 167 10.93 -7.62 10.33
CA ALA A 167 10.80 -8.43 9.13
C ALA A 167 11.35 -9.84 9.38
N GLN A 168 12.49 -9.94 10.09
CA GLN A 168 13.04 -11.22 10.53
C GLN A 168 12.11 -11.95 11.48
N TYR A 169 11.49 -11.23 12.43
CA TYR A 169 10.52 -11.80 13.36
C TYR A 169 9.32 -12.41 12.62
N LEU A 170 8.68 -11.64 11.74
CA LEU A 170 7.52 -12.10 10.96
C LEU A 170 7.91 -13.28 10.05
N TYR A 171 9.08 -13.23 9.42
CA TYR A 171 9.58 -14.33 8.59
C TYR A 171 9.86 -15.60 9.41
N ALA A 172 10.43 -15.48 10.60
CA ALA A 172 10.65 -16.61 11.48
C ALA A 172 9.32 -17.28 11.89
N LEU A 173 8.30 -16.49 12.25
CA LEU A 173 6.96 -17.01 12.56
C LEU A 173 6.31 -17.68 11.36
N TYR A 174 6.51 -17.15 10.16
CA TYR A 174 6.10 -17.81 8.92
C TYR A 174 6.77 -19.17 8.75
N LEU A 175 8.08 -19.29 8.93
CA LEU A 175 8.81 -20.56 8.83
C LEU A 175 8.30 -21.60 9.84
N PHE A 176 7.88 -21.18 11.04
CA PHE A 176 7.20 -22.09 11.98
C PHE A 176 5.85 -22.58 11.45
N SER A 177 5.08 -21.71 10.80
CA SER A 177 3.77 -22.06 10.21
C SER A 177 3.90 -22.95 8.97
N ASP A 178 4.96 -22.74 8.18
CA ASP A 178 5.29 -23.50 6.97
C ASP A 178 5.94 -24.86 7.27
N GLY A 179 6.28 -25.12 8.54
CA GLY A 179 6.89 -26.37 8.99
C GLY A 179 8.42 -26.39 8.97
N GLN A 180 9.06 -25.33 8.47
CA GLN A 180 10.51 -25.09 8.47
C GLN A 180 11.03 -24.65 9.85
N ARG A 181 10.68 -25.42 10.89
CA ARG A 181 10.90 -25.05 12.30
C ARG A 181 12.38 -24.83 12.67
N LYS A 182 13.31 -25.54 12.03
CA LYS A 182 14.75 -25.41 12.33
C LYS A 182 15.29 -24.04 11.92
N GLU A 183 14.91 -23.58 10.73
CA GLU A 183 15.33 -22.27 10.20
C GLU A 183 14.67 -21.14 10.99
N GLY A 184 13.36 -21.23 11.22
CA GLY A 184 12.63 -20.26 12.06
C GLY A 184 13.22 -20.14 13.47
N ARG A 185 13.58 -21.27 14.09
CA ARG A 185 14.28 -21.28 15.39
C ARG A 185 15.63 -20.58 15.31
N SER A 186 16.45 -20.89 14.31
CA SER A 186 17.77 -20.28 14.16
C SER A 186 17.69 -18.76 14.05
N ILE A 187 16.70 -18.22 13.34
CA ILE A 187 16.49 -16.77 13.23
C ILE A 187 16.13 -16.19 14.61
N LEU A 188 15.16 -16.77 15.31
CA LEU A 188 14.76 -16.25 16.63
C LEU A 188 15.88 -16.36 17.68
N GLU A 189 16.70 -17.41 17.65
CA GLU A 189 17.85 -17.54 18.54
C GLU A 189 18.92 -16.47 18.26
N ASN A 190 19.17 -16.17 16.99
CA ASN A 190 20.06 -15.07 16.61
C ASN A 190 19.51 -13.74 17.09
N MET A 191 18.21 -13.48 16.86
CA MET A 191 17.53 -12.29 17.36
C MET A 191 17.63 -12.17 18.89
N ALA A 192 17.40 -13.26 19.64
CA ALA A 192 17.52 -13.27 21.10
C ALA A 192 18.95 -12.99 21.59
N ARG A 193 19.98 -13.32 20.81
CA ARG A 193 21.40 -13.03 21.14
C ARG A 193 21.81 -11.61 20.77
N SER A 194 21.30 -11.08 19.65
CA SER A 194 21.71 -9.79 19.11
C SER A 194 20.88 -8.61 19.61
N MET A 195 19.66 -8.85 20.08
CA MET A 195 18.73 -7.82 20.53
C MET A 195 18.79 -7.64 22.04
N GLY A 196 18.68 -6.38 22.49
CA GLY A 196 18.70 -5.95 23.90
C GLY A 196 17.53 -6.47 24.73
N ASP A 197 16.63 -5.57 25.15
CA ASP A 197 15.59 -5.85 26.17
C ASP A 197 14.28 -6.43 25.60
N SER A 198 14.18 -6.67 24.27
CA SER A 198 12.97 -7.20 23.63
C SER A 198 12.73 -8.67 24.01
N ILE A 199 11.57 -8.95 24.62
CA ILE A 199 11.19 -10.30 25.06
C ILE A 199 10.51 -11.13 23.96
N LYS A 200 10.16 -10.52 22.81
CA LYS A 200 9.39 -11.19 21.73
C LYS A 200 10.08 -12.44 21.17
N PRO A 201 11.40 -12.45 20.87
CA PRO A 201 12.06 -13.65 20.36
C PRO A 201 12.03 -14.81 21.35
N TYR A 202 12.21 -14.51 22.65
CA TYR A 202 12.15 -15.49 23.74
C TYR A 202 10.75 -16.11 23.85
N MET A 203 9.71 -15.26 23.82
CA MET A 203 8.32 -15.70 23.83
C MET A 203 7.99 -16.57 22.61
N ALA A 204 8.47 -16.18 21.43
CA ALA A 204 8.21 -16.95 20.20
C ALA A 204 8.93 -18.31 20.18
N LEU A 205 10.17 -18.38 20.68
CA LEU A 205 10.90 -19.64 20.85
C LEU A 205 10.17 -20.58 21.81
N ALA A 206 9.81 -20.09 23.00
CA ALA A 206 9.11 -20.88 24.00
C ALA A 206 7.71 -21.32 23.53
N GLY A 207 6.93 -20.39 22.99
CA GLY A 207 5.58 -20.65 22.47
C GLY A 207 5.57 -21.69 21.35
N ASN A 208 6.62 -21.79 20.55
CA ASN A 208 6.73 -22.79 19.48
C ASN A 208 7.45 -24.08 19.89
N SER A 209 8.02 -24.18 21.10
CA SER A 209 8.70 -25.40 21.56
C SER A 209 8.14 -26.04 22.82
N HIS A 210 7.33 -25.35 23.63
CA HIS A 210 6.93 -25.82 24.97
C HIS A 210 6.21 -27.17 25.02
N TYR A 211 5.50 -27.56 23.95
CA TYR A 211 4.90 -28.88 23.84
C TYR A 211 5.92 -29.98 23.57
N ASP A 212 6.86 -29.72 22.66
CA ASP A 212 7.83 -30.70 22.15
C ASP A 212 9.05 -30.81 23.10
N ASP A 213 9.46 -29.69 23.68
CA ASP A 213 10.62 -29.54 24.57
C ASP A 213 10.33 -28.48 25.67
N PRO A 214 9.63 -28.89 26.75
CA PRO A 214 9.32 -27.99 27.86
C PRO A 214 10.56 -27.53 28.63
N LEU A 215 11.67 -28.28 28.57
CA LEU A 215 12.93 -27.88 29.20
C LEU A 215 13.54 -26.69 28.46
N ALA A 216 13.70 -26.79 27.14
CA ALA A 216 14.22 -25.67 26.35
C ALA A 216 13.31 -24.44 26.45
N ALA A 217 11.99 -24.62 26.42
CA ALA A 217 11.05 -23.52 26.60
C ALA A 217 11.22 -22.83 27.97
N SER A 218 11.40 -23.61 29.05
CA SER A 218 11.60 -23.04 30.39
C SER A 218 12.87 -22.18 30.50
N ILE A 219 13.93 -22.51 29.76
CA ILE A 219 15.18 -21.73 29.73
C ILE A 219 14.95 -20.37 29.04
N TRP A 220 14.23 -20.34 27.93
CA TRP A 220 13.91 -19.08 27.24
C TRP A 220 13.01 -18.19 28.10
N LEU A 221 12.03 -18.79 28.78
CA LEU A 221 11.07 -18.06 29.61
C LEU A 221 11.69 -17.53 30.90
N SER A 222 12.62 -18.26 31.53
CA SER A 222 13.29 -17.75 32.74
C SER A 222 14.18 -16.54 32.43
N ALA A 223 14.80 -16.51 31.25
CA ALA A 223 15.61 -15.38 30.79
C ALA A 223 14.82 -14.06 30.64
N ILE A 224 13.49 -14.13 30.47
CA ILE A 224 12.62 -12.95 30.36
C ILE A 224 12.58 -12.17 31.68
N ASP A 225 12.76 -12.84 32.84
CA ASP A 225 12.71 -12.17 34.14
C ASP A 225 13.85 -11.14 34.30
N ASP A 226 14.99 -11.38 33.65
CA ASP A 226 16.14 -10.47 33.65
C ASP A 226 16.02 -9.33 32.63
N LYS A 227 15.07 -9.40 31.67
CA LYS A 227 14.98 -8.51 30.50
C LYS A 227 14.04 -7.34 30.64
N THR A 228 12.99 -7.50 31.43
CA THR A 228 12.03 -6.42 31.70
C THR A 228 11.72 -6.43 33.19
N ASN A 229 11.16 -5.37 33.75
CA ASN A 229 10.53 -5.39 35.08
C ASN A 229 9.02 -5.13 34.99
N ASN A 230 8.52 -4.92 33.77
CA ASN A 230 7.11 -4.71 33.51
C ASN A 230 6.35 -6.04 33.69
N MET A 231 5.47 -6.10 34.68
CA MET A 231 4.72 -7.32 34.97
C MET A 231 3.75 -7.65 33.84
N ASP A 232 3.15 -6.65 33.17
CA ASP A 232 2.23 -6.88 32.06
C ASP A 232 2.90 -7.60 30.89
N GLU A 233 4.19 -7.31 30.63
CA GLU A 233 4.98 -7.99 29.61
C GLU A 233 5.38 -9.42 30.01
N LYS A 234 5.59 -9.67 31.32
CA LYS A 234 6.01 -10.98 31.84
C LYS A 234 4.87 -11.94 32.08
N THR A 235 3.62 -11.47 32.19
CA THR A 235 2.50 -12.29 32.62
C THR A 235 2.35 -13.57 31.80
N ASP A 236 2.31 -13.46 30.47
CA ASP A 236 2.20 -14.63 29.60
C ASP A 236 3.44 -15.54 29.70
N ALA A 237 4.63 -14.95 29.87
CA ALA A 237 5.88 -15.69 30.05
C ALA A 237 5.86 -16.53 31.34
N LEU A 238 5.44 -15.94 32.45
CA LEU A 238 5.37 -16.59 33.76
C LEU A 238 4.31 -17.69 33.79
N ILE A 239 3.17 -17.47 33.15
CA ILE A 239 2.15 -18.51 33.00
C ILE A 239 2.70 -19.67 32.15
N LEU A 240 3.31 -19.38 31.00
CA LEU A 240 3.89 -20.42 30.15
C LEU A 240 5.04 -21.16 30.84
N LEU A 241 5.83 -20.46 31.67
CA LEU A 241 6.89 -21.07 32.47
C LEU A 241 6.31 -22.04 33.49
N GLY A 242 5.26 -21.63 34.21
CA GLY A 242 4.56 -22.51 35.14
C GLY A 242 3.98 -23.75 34.47
N ILE A 243 3.44 -23.63 33.25
CA ILE A 243 2.95 -24.76 32.46
C ILE A 243 4.09 -25.73 32.09
N CYS A 244 5.24 -25.19 31.65
CA CYS A 244 6.42 -26.01 31.37
C CYS A 244 6.91 -26.73 32.64
N GLN A 245 6.93 -26.02 33.78
CA GLN A 245 7.34 -26.54 35.07
C GLN A 245 6.42 -27.67 35.57
N ILE A 246 5.11 -27.58 35.38
CA ILE A 246 4.18 -28.70 35.65
C ILE A 246 4.60 -29.96 34.88
N ARG A 247 4.89 -29.84 33.58
CA ARG A 247 5.34 -30.96 32.74
C ARG A 247 6.67 -31.54 33.20
N LEU A 248 7.57 -30.68 33.70
CA LEU A 248 8.86 -31.05 34.29
C LEU A 248 8.74 -31.54 35.75
N LYS A 249 7.52 -31.63 36.30
CA LYS A 249 7.22 -32.02 37.69
C LYS A 249 7.78 -31.06 38.75
N GLN A 250 8.06 -29.81 38.38
CA GLN A 250 8.54 -28.73 39.23
C GLN A 250 7.35 -27.93 39.79
N TYR A 251 6.46 -28.59 40.53
CA TYR A 251 5.16 -28.03 40.92
C TYR A 251 5.28 -26.81 41.84
N SER A 252 6.26 -26.79 42.75
CA SER A 252 6.47 -25.67 43.66
C SER A 252 6.92 -24.40 42.95
N ASP A 253 7.75 -24.53 41.91
CA ASP A 253 8.20 -23.38 41.11
C ASP A 253 7.07 -22.87 40.21
N ALA A 254 6.28 -23.78 39.62
CA ALA A 254 5.08 -23.42 38.88
C ALA A 254 4.09 -22.63 39.74
N LEU A 255 3.81 -23.12 40.95
CA LEU A 255 2.94 -22.45 41.91
C LEU A 255 3.46 -21.05 42.28
N ARG A 256 4.78 -20.90 42.46
CA ARG A 256 5.41 -19.60 42.74
C ARG A 256 5.17 -18.61 41.59
N ASN A 257 5.39 -19.03 40.35
CA ASN A 257 5.23 -18.17 39.17
C ASN A 257 3.77 -17.77 38.94
N PHE A 258 2.82 -18.70 39.10
CA PHE A 258 1.40 -18.38 39.01
C PHE A 258 0.95 -17.40 40.10
N ASN A 259 1.43 -17.56 41.34
CA ASN A 259 1.14 -16.62 42.42
C ASN A 259 1.75 -15.23 42.21
N ARG A 260 2.92 -15.14 41.56
CA ARG A 260 3.48 -13.83 41.15
C ARG A 260 2.51 -13.09 40.24
N VAL A 261 1.90 -13.79 39.28
CA VAL A 261 0.90 -13.21 38.37
C VAL A 261 -0.38 -12.87 39.12
N LEU A 262 -0.94 -13.79 39.92
CA LEU A 262 -2.19 -13.60 40.65
C LEU A 262 -2.13 -12.40 41.61
N ASN A 263 -1.00 -12.20 42.28
CA ASN A 263 -0.81 -11.15 43.27
C ASN A 263 -0.30 -9.84 42.66
N SER A 264 -0.15 -9.77 41.34
CA SER A 264 0.24 -8.55 40.65
C SER A 264 -0.98 -7.75 40.20
N ASP A 265 -0.81 -6.44 40.04
CA ASP A 265 -1.81 -5.56 39.44
C ASP A 265 -1.90 -5.71 37.90
N SER A 266 -1.36 -6.80 37.34
CA SER A 266 -1.28 -6.99 35.89
C SER A 266 -2.67 -7.14 35.26
N LYS A 267 -2.87 -6.48 34.13
CA LYS A 267 -4.14 -6.52 33.39
C LYS A 267 -4.24 -7.82 32.59
N ILE A 268 -4.76 -8.85 33.23
CA ILE A 268 -5.07 -10.13 32.59
C ILE A 268 -6.48 -10.17 32.02
N GLY A 269 -6.60 -10.64 30.78
CA GLY A 269 -7.89 -10.92 30.17
C GLY A 269 -8.66 -12.01 30.94
N GLN A 270 -10.00 -11.95 30.91
CA GLN A 270 -10.84 -12.86 31.68
C GLN A 270 -10.57 -14.34 31.36
N GLN A 271 -10.31 -14.69 30.10
CA GLN A 271 -9.97 -16.06 29.69
C GLN A 271 -8.61 -16.50 30.26
N THR A 272 -7.60 -15.63 30.16
CA THR A 272 -6.26 -15.87 30.74
C THR A 272 -6.34 -16.04 32.26
N TYR A 273 -7.17 -15.24 32.93
CA TYR A 273 -7.38 -15.36 34.37
C TYR A 273 -8.07 -16.67 34.75
N GLN A 274 -9.07 -17.11 33.99
CA GLN A 274 -9.71 -18.41 34.18
C GLN A 274 -8.70 -19.55 34.04
N ALA A 275 -7.85 -19.50 33.00
CA ALA A 275 -6.79 -20.49 32.81
C ALA A 275 -5.80 -20.48 33.98
N LEU A 276 -5.35 -19.29 34.44
CA LEU A 276 -4.47 -19.14 35.59
C LEU A 276 -5.04 -19.79 36.87
N LEU A 277 -6.32 -19.54 37.18
CA LEU A 277 -6.99 -20.14 38.35
C LEU A 277 -7.06 -21.67 38.23
N PHE A 278 -7.36 -22.20 37.03
CA PHE A 278 -7.32 -23.64 36.79
C PHE A 278 -5.91 -24.21 36.99
N SER A 279 -4.88 -23.52 36.49
CA SER A 279 -3.47 -23.90 36.66
C SER A 279 -3.04 -23.92 38.13
N LEU A 280 -3.45 -22.93 38.92
CA LEU A 280 -3.20 -22.89 40.35
C LEU A 280 -3.89 -24.05 41.07
N ALA A 281 -5.16 -24.31 40.76
CA ALA A 281 -5.88 -25.46 41.30
C ALA A 281 -5.16 -26.77 40.97
N TRP A 282 -4.72 -26.92 39.72
CA TRP A 282 -3.99 -28.09 39.25
C TRP A 282 -2.63 -28.28 39.95
N CYS A 283 -1.86 -27.20 40.11
CA CYS A 283 -0.61 -27.22 40.88
C CYS A 283 -0.83 -27.62 42.34
N HIS A 284 -1.82 -27.04 43.01
CA HIS A 284 -2.16 -27.39 44.39
C HIS A 284 -2.58 -28.86 44.50
N TYR A 285 -3.38 -29.35 43.56
CA TYR A 285 -3.77 -30.76 43.52
C TYR A 285 -2.56 -31.70 43.35
N LEU A 286 -1.64 -31.36 42.45
CA LEU A 286 -0.40 -32.12 42.22
C LEU A 286 0.56 -32.10 43.43
N LEU A 287 0.44 -31.08 44.29
CA LEU A 287 1.14 -30.95 45.58
C LEU A 287 0.37 -31.58 46.76
N GLU A 288 -0.76 -32.25 46.50
CA GLU A 288 -1.65 -32.83 47.52
C GLU A 288 -2.29 -31.80 48.49
N GLN A 289 -2.34 -30.54 48.07
CA GLN A 289 -2.95 -29.41 48.77
C GLN A 289 -4.41 -29.26 48.34
N PHE A 290 -5.24 -30.25 48.67
CA PHE A 290 -6.60 -30.37 48.14
C PHE A 290 -7.53 -29.22 48.55
N ARG A 291 -7.33 -28.65 49.75
CA ARG A 291 -8.18 -27.56 50.26
C ARG A 291 -7.95 -26.28 49.45
N GLU A 292 -6.69 -25.97 49.18
CA GLU A 292 -6.26 -24.83 48.38
C GLU A 292 -6.67 -25.00 46.91
N ALA A 293 -6.55 -26.22 46.38
CA ALA A 293 -7.01 -26.56 45.05
C ALA A 293 -8.52 -26.30 44.88
N GLU A 294 -9.33 -26.75 45.83
CA GLU A 294 -10.78 -26.52 45.85
C GLU A 294 -11.12 -25.03 45.95
N GLU A 295 -10.35 -24.24 46.71
CA GLU A 295 -10.57 -22.79 46.82
C GLU A 295 -10.34 -22.08 45.49
N MET A 296 -9.25 -22.37 44.78
CA MET A 296 -8.98 -21.79 43.45
C MET A 296 -10.08 -22.16 42.46
N MET A 297 -10.58 -23.39 42.55
CA MET A 297 -11.63 -23.88 41.69
C MET A 297 -12.99 -23.24 41.98
N LYS A 298 -13.30 -22.96 43.26
CA LYS A 298 -14.48 -22.16 43.64
C LYS A 298 -14.41 -20.74 43.06
N LYS A 299 -13.23 -20.10 43.08
CA LYS A 299 -13.02 -18.81 42.42
C LYS A 299 -13.26 -18.90 40.92
N LEU A 300 -12.77 -19.96 40.27
CA LEU A 300 -13.00 -20.20 38.84
C LEU A 300 -14.49 -20.40 38.51
N VAL A 301 -15.20 -21.23 39.26
CA VAL A 301 -16.63 -21.51 39.04
C VAL A 301 -17.50 -20.27 39.26
N ALA A 302 -17.13 -19.39 40.19
CA ALA A 302 -17.82 -18.12 40.39
C ALA A 302 -17.75 -17.20 39.16
N ILE A 303 -16.70 -17.33 38.33
CA ILE A 303 -16.52 -16.57 37.09
C ILE A 303 -17.15 -17.31 35.91
N ASN A 304 -16.99 -18.63 35.86
CA ASN A 304 -17.47 -19.47 34.78
C ASN A 304 -18.05 -20.79 35.32
N PHE A 305 -19.39 -20.84 35.36
CA PHE A 305 -20.13 -21.97 35.91
C PHE A 305 -19.90 -23.30 35.18
N SER A 306 -19.43 -23.28 33.93
CA SER A 306 -19.14 -24.53 33.16
C SER A 306 -18.07 -25.41 33.79
N PHE A 307 -17.28 -24.87 34.72
CA PHE A 307 -16.28 -25.60 35.49
C PHE A 307 -16.85 -26.35 36.71
N SER A 308 -18.16 -26.28 36.99
CA SER A 308 -18.79 -26.93 38.15
C SER A 308 -18.49 -28.42 38.26
N ASP A 309 -18.49 -29.13 37.13
CA ASP A 309 -18.25 -30.57 37.09
C ASP A 309 -16.79 -30.91 37.39
N ALA A 310 -15.87 -30.03 37.00
CA ALA A 310 -14.47 -30.16 37.31
C ALA A 310 -14.20 -29.89 38.80
N LEU A 311 -14.96 -29.01 39.47
CA LEU A 311 -14.81 -28.74 40.91
C LEU A 311 -14.98 -30.01 41.76
N GLN A 312 -15.95 -30.87 41.43
CA GLN A 312 -16.15 -32.13 42.15
C GLN A 312 -14.95 -33.07 42.02
N LYS A 313 -14.17 -32.98 40.94
CA LYS A 313 -13.00 -33.83 40.71
C LYS A 313 -11.81 -33.40 41.57
N PHE A 314 -11.69 -32.11 41.89
CA PHE A 314 -10.60 -31.57 42.72
C PHE A 314 -10.69 -31.96 44.21
N SER A 315 -11.85 -32.45 44.67
CA SER A 315 -12.03 -33.04 46.00
C SER A 315 -11.87 -34.57 46.03
N MET A 316 -11.63 -35.20 44.87
CA MET A 316 -11.43 -36.65 44.73
C MET A 316 -9.95 -36.97 44.53
N THR A 317 -9.51 -38.14 44.99
CA THR A 317 -8.15 -38.66 44.77
C THR A 317 -8.20 -39.92 43.91
N GLY A 318 -7.22 -40.10 43.03
CA GLY A 318 -7.08 -41.31 42.25
C GLY A 318 -6.41 -41.10 40.89
N PRO A 319 -5.81 -42.15 40.31
CA PRO A 319 -5.09 -42.06 39.04
C PRO A 319 -6.01 -41.69 37.86
N GLU A 320 -7.27 -42.10 37.87
CA GLU A 320 -8.23 -41.75 36.81
C GLU A 320 -8.63 -40.28 36.85
N ILE A 321 -8.88 -39.75 38.05
CA ILE A 321 -9.15 -38.33 38.28
C ILE A 321 -7.97 -37.48 37.83
N ARG A 322 -6.75 -37.90 38.22
CA ARG A 322 -5.52 -37.24 37.80
C ARG A 322 -5.39 -37.20 36.28
N ARG A 323 -5.62 -38.33 35.59
CA ARG A 323 -5.54 -38.41 34.13
C ARG A 323 -6.57 -37.51 33.44
N ASP A 324 -7.78 -37.43 33.98
CA ASP A 324 -8.84 -36.57 33.44
C ASP A 324 -8.50 -35.08 33.61
N LEU A 325 -8.04 -34.68 34.80
CA LEU A 325 -7.61 -33.30 35.07
C LEU A 325 -6.37 -32.91 34.25
N ASP A 326 -5.39 -33.81 34.06
CA ASP A 326 -4.27 -33.64 33.13
C ASP A 326 -4.78 -33.40 31.69
N SER A 327 -5.78 -34.18 31.26
CA SER A 327 -6.36 -34.03 29.92
C SER A 327 -7.08 -32.69 29.76
N GLN A 328 -7.78 -32.22 30.80
CA GLN A 328 -8.41 -30.89 30.82
C GLN A 328 -7.36 -29.79 30.79
N PHE A 329 -6.30 -29.90 31.60
CA PHE A 329 -5.16 -28.97 31.60
C PHE A 329 -4.54 -28.86 30.20
N VAL A 330 -4.24 -29.99 29.57
CA VAL A 330 -3.71 -30.00 28.20
C VAL A 330 -4.67 -29.34 27.20
N ARG A 331 -5.99 -29.52 27.33
CA ARG A 331 -6.98 -28.86 26.46
C ARG A 331 -7.04 -27.36 26.65
N ILE A 332 -7.04 -26.89 27.91
CA ILE A 332 -7.04 -25.45 28.23
C ILE A 332 -5.82 -24.77 27.61
N TYR A 333 -4.68 -25.48 27.60
CA TYR A 333 -3.41 -24.93 27.14
C TYR A 333 -3.04 -25.31 25.70
N ALA A 334 -3.85 -26.11 24.99
CA ALA A 334 -3.56 -26.59 23.64
C ALA A 334 -3.29 -25.46 22.62
N GLY A 335 -3.77 -24.23 22.88
CA GLY A 335 -3.54 -23.05 22.05
C GLY A 335 -2.88 -21.87 22.77
N PHE A 336 -2.35 -22.05 23.98
CA PHE A 336 -1.97 -20.94 24.86
C PHE A 336 -0.47 -20.61 24.79
N PRO A 337 -0.15 -19.31 24.67
CA PRO A 337 -0.12 -18.68 23.36
C PRO A 337 0.97 -19.32 22.49
N LYS A 338 0.57 -19.91 21.36
CA LYS A 338 1.52 -20.18 20.28
C LYS A 338 1.76 -18.86 19.56
N ALA A 339 2.97 -18.31 19.64
CA ALA A 339 3.37 -17.20 18.80
C ALA A 339 3.18 -17.62 17.33
N SER A 340 2.24 -16.97 16.65
CA SER A 340 1.86 -17.30 15.30
C SER A 340 1.75 -16.03 14.47
N LEU A 341 2.12 -16.14 13.20
CA LEU A 341 2.08 -15.03 12.27
C LEU A 341 0.68 -14.40 12.20
N LEU A 342 -0.38 -15.22 12.17
CA LEU A 342 -1.77 -14.74 12.10
C LEU A 342 -2.17 -13.93 13.32
N ASN A 343 -1.73 -14.31 14.52
CA ASN A 343 -2.03 -13.55 15.74
C ASN A 343 -1.32 -12.18 15.71
N GLU A 344 -0.04 -12.16 15.34
CA GLU A 344 0.76 -10.92 15.23
C GLU A 344 0.19 -9.97 14.17
N LEU A 345 -0.40 -10.52 13.09
CA LEU A 345 -0.96 -9.74 11.99
C LEU A 345 -2.48 -9.61 12.04
N SER A 346 -3.10 -9.97 13.17
CA SER A 346 -4.56 -9.95 13.34
C SER A 346 -5.18 -8.58 13.09
N PHE A 347 -4.43 -7.51 13.34
CA PHE A 347 -4.85 -6.14 13.07
C PHE A 347 -5.07 -5.83 11.58
N TYR A 348 -4.42 -6.56 10.67
CA TYR A 348 -4.59 -6.44 9.22
C TYR A 348 -5.63 -7.41 8.64
N ASN A 349 -6.20 -8.28 9.49
CA ASN A 349 -7.19 -9.26 9.07
C ASN A 349 -8.51 -8.57 8.68
N GLY A 350 -9.18 -9.10 7.66
CA GLY A 350 -10.50 -8.64 7.23
C GLY A 350 -10.49 -7.43 6.30
N MET A 351 -9.33 -7.02 5.78
CA MET A 351 -9.27 -6.02 4.72
C MET A 351 -9.98 -6.55 3.45
N ASP A 352 -10.77 -5.70 2.79
CA ASP A 352 -11.45 -6.04 1.53
C ASP A 352 -10.48 -6.02 0.34
N LEU A 353 -9.58 -7.00 0.31
CA LEU A 353 -8.55 -7.12 -0.72
C LEU A 353 -9.15 -7.23 -2.12
N LYS A 354 -10.36 -7.79 -2.26
CA LYS A 354 -11.04 -7.93 -3.54
C LYS A 354 -11.39 -6.58 -4.14
N THR A 355 -11.97 -5.68 -3.34
CA THR A 355 -12.29 -4.32 -3.79
C THR A 355 -11.02 -3.52 -4.06
N LEU A 356 -10.04 -3.61 -3.17
CA LEU A 356 -8.76 -2.90 -3.32
C LEU A 356 -7.97 -3.35 -4.55
N ASP A 357 -7.94 -4.65 -4.83
CA ASP A 357 -7.31 -5.20 -6.04
C ASP A 357 -8.01 -4.75 -7.31
N ARG A 358 -9.34 -4.58 -7.28
CA ARG A 358 -10.08 -3.99 -8.40
C ARG A 358 -9.72 -2.54 -8.60
N GLU A 359 -9.71 -1.72 -7.55
CA GLU A 359 -9.30 -0.31 -7.64
C GLU A 359 -7.86 -0.16 -8.17
N PHE A 360 -6.94 -0.99 -7.68
CA PHE A 360 -5.58 -1.03 -8.20
C PHE A 360 -5.53 -1.46 -9.67
N LYS A 361 -6.33 -2.46 -10.08
CA LYS A 361 -6.42 -2.91 -11.46
C LYS A 361 -6.94 -1.82 -12.39
N ASP A 362 -7.95 -1.06 -11.95
CA ASP A 362 -8.51 0.05 -12.73
C ASP A 362 -7.46 1.15 -12.93
N TRP A 363 -6.72 1.51 -11.87
CA TRP A 363 -5.58 2.42 -11.96
C TRP A 363 -4.51 1.90 -12.93
N ARG A 364 -4.17 0.60 -12.83
CA ARG A 364 -3.16 -0.03 -13.69
C ARG A 364 -3.57 0.02 -15.16
N VAL A 365 -4.81 -0.30 -15.48
CA VAL A 365 -5.32 -0.25 -16.87
C VAL A 365 -5.25 1.17 -17.41
N ALA A 366 -5.64 2.18 -16.61
CA ALA A 366 -5.53 3.58 -17.01
C ALA A 366 -4.06 4.00 -17.21
N PHE A 367 -3.16 3.59 -16.30
CA PHE A 367 -1.73 3.87 -16.41
C PHE A 367 -1.10 3.21 -17.63
N GLU A 368 -1.36 1.92 -17.86
CA GLU A 368 -0.83 1.19 -19.01
C GLU A 368 -1.40 1.75 -20.32
N GLY A 369 -2.69 2.07 -20.38
CA GLY A 369 -3.32 2.73 -21.52
C GLY A 369 -2.64 4.06 -21.87
N ASN A 370 -2.42 4.92 -20.87
CA ASN A 370 -1.71 6.19 -21.05
C ASN A 370 -0.23 6.01 -21.40
N SER A 371 0.44 5.01 -20.82
CA SER A 371 1.85 4.70 -21.12
C SER A 371 2.05 4.21 -22.55
N ARG A 372 1.05 3.49 -23.09
CA ARG A 372 1.00 3.05 -24.49
C ARG A 372 0.65 4.18 -25.46
N LEU A 373 0.44 5.41 -25.00
CA LEU A 373 0.19 6.59 -25.85
C LEU A 373 1.39 7.55 -25.88
N LYS A 374 2.50 7.22 -25.19
CA LYS A 374 3.74 8.02 -25.15
C LYS A 374 4.41 8.26 -26.52
N TRP A 375 3.95 7.61 -27.58
CA TRP A 375 4.55 7.66 -28.92
C TRP A 375 3.63 8.30 -29.98
N VAL A 376 2.45 8.80 -29.58
CA VAL A 376 1.52 9.53 -30.48
C VAL A 376 1.65 11.02 -30.22
N GLN A 377 2.53 11.68 -30.97
CA GLN A 377 2.83 13.11 -30.82
C GLN A 377 2.10 13.95 -31.87
N PHE A 378 1.84 13.35 -33.03
CA PHE A 378 1.21 14.01 -34.16
C PHE A 378 0.20 13.08 -34.84
N ALA A 379 -0.77 13.66 -35.53
CA ALA A 379 -1.77 12.97 -36.33
C ALA A 379 -1.12 12.02 -37.34
N LYS A 380 0.03 12.39 -37.91
CA LYS A 380 0.78 11.55 -38.87
C LYS A 380 1.20 10.20 -38.29
N ASP A 381 1.36 10.09 -36.97
CA ASP A 381 1.84 8.87 -36.32
C ASP A 381 0.81 7.74 -36.45
N PHE A 382 -0.45 8.06 -36.80
CA PHE A 382 -1.56 7.12 -36.98
C PHE A 382 -1.34 6.15 -38.14
N GLN A 383 -0.55 6.54 -39.14
CA GLN A 383 -0.32 5.74 -40.35
C GLN A 383 0.58 4.53 -40.08
N ASP A 384 1.48 4.65 -39.10
CA ASP A 384 2.51 3.66 -38.80
C ASP A 384 2.09 2.71 -37.66
N MET A 385 0.87 2.86 -37.13
CA MET A 385 0.35 2.09 -36.01
C MET A 385 -0.09 0.68 -36.42
N ASN A 386 0.17 -0.30 -35.57
CA ASN A 386 -0.57 -1.56 -35.66
C ASN A 386 -2.01 -1.40 -35.15
N LEU A 387 -2.88 -2.38 -35.41
CA LEU A 387 -4.31 -2.29 -35.08
C LEU A 387 -4.59 -2.01 -33.60
N ASN A 388 -3.85 -2.64 -32.67
CA ASN A 388 -4.08 -2.48 -31.23
C ASN A 388 -3.65 -1.09 -30.74
N GLU A 389 -2.52 -0.62 -31.27
CA GLU A 389 -1.99 0.72 -31.05
C GLU A 389 -2.96 1.80 -31.56
N PHE A 390 -3.47 1.62 -32.77
CA PHE A 390 -4.44 2.52 -33.38
C PHE A 390 -5.76 2.57 -32.60
N ILE A 391 -6.30 1.42 -32.18
CA ILE A 391 -7.51 1.38 -31.37
C ILE A 391 -7.32 2.11 -30.03
N ALA A 392 -6.14 1.99 -29.41
CA ALA A 392 -5.84 2.73 -28.18
C ALA A 392 -5.79 4.25 -28.44
N ALA A 393 -5.12 4.69 -29.50
CA ALA A 393 -5.05 6.09 -29.91
C ALA A 393 -6.42 6.68 -30.26
N ALA A 394 -7.26 5.91 -30.96
CA ALA A 394 -8.61 6.32 -31.33
C ALA A 394 -9.50 6.50 -30.10
N ASN A 395 -9.54 5.53 -29.18
CA ASN A 395 -10.31 5.65 -27.94
C ASN A 395 -9.86 6.86 -27.10
N PHE A 396 -8.56 7.12 -27.10
CA PHE A 396 -7.99 8.26 -26.40
C PHE A 396 -8.43 9.62 -26.99
N LEU A 397 -8.36 9.78 -28.32
CA LEU A 397 -8.86 11.00 -28.97
C LEU A 397 -10.35 11.23 -28.72
N ILE A 398 -11.14 10.15 -28.72
CA ILE A 398 -12.59 10.23 -28.47
C ILE A 398 -12.87 10.74 -27.05
N ASP A 399 -12.10 10.27 -26.06
CA ASP A 399 -12.20 10.75 -24.68
C ASP A 399 -11.79 12.22 -24.53
N LEU A 400 -10.70 12.64 -25.19
CA LEU A 400 -10.27 14.06 -25.22
C LEU A 400 -11.33 15.00 -25.79
N LEU A 401 -12.11 14.52 -26.76
CA LEU A 401 -13.22 15.24 -27.36
C LEU A 401 -14.49 15.25 -26.48
N GLY A 402 -14.44 14.63 -25.30
CA GLY A 402 -15.54 14.61 -24.33
C GLY A 402 -16.58 13.51 -24.59
N TYR A 403 -16.22 12.47 -25.35
CA TYR A 403 -17.09 11.35 -25.66
C TYR A 403 -16.60 10.07 -24.97
N LYS A 404 -17.55 9.27 -24.48
CA LYS A 404 -17.27 7.94 -23.92
C LYS A 404 -17.75 6.86 -24.86
N VAL A 405 -16.87 5.95 -25.27
CA VAL A 405 -17.23 4.82 -26.14
C VAL A 405 -18.13 3.83 -25.40
N ASP A 406 -19.29 3.55 -25.98
CA ASP A 406 -20.29 2.60 -25.45
C ASP A 406 -20.16 1.22 -26.11
N ARG A 407 -19.99 1.20 -27.44
CA ARG A 407 -19.92 -0.02 -28.24
C ARG A 407 -19.09 0.20 -29.50
N THR A 408 -18.13 -0.68 -29.76
CA THR A 408 -17.36 -0.72 -31.02
C THR A 408 -18.15 -1.39 -32.14
N LEU A 409 -17.94 -0.92 -33.37
CA LEU A 409 -18.57 -1.42 -34.59
C LEU A 409 -17.49 -1.91 -35.57
N ASP A 410 -17.87 -2.78 -36.49
CA ASP A 410 -16.99 -3.18 -37.59
C ASP A 410 -16.81 -2.00 -38.54
N ALA A 411 -15.55 -1.68 -38.85
CA ALA A 411 -15.18 -0.62 -39.76
C ALA A 411 -14.34 -1.21 -40.89
N GLU A 412 -14.64 -0.83 -42.14
CA GLU A 412 -13.82 -1.20 -43.30
C GLU A 412 -12.43 -0.56 -43.23
N GLU A 413 -12.36 0.67 -42.71
CA GLU A 413 -11.12 1.38 -42.43
C GLU A 413 -11.20 2.10 -41.09
N GLY A 414 -10.10 2.03 -40.33
CA GLY A 414 -9.97 2.73 -39.06
C GLY A 414 -10.76 2.09 -37.92
N PHE A 415 -11.37 2.94 -37.09
CA PHE A 415 -12.08 2.57 -35.88
C PHE A 415 -13.44 3.24 -35.87
N MET A 416 -14.50 2.46 -35.61
CA MET A 416 -15.86 2.97 -35.53
C MET A 416 -16.51 2.54 -34.23
N ALA A 417 -17.28 3.44 -33.62
CA ALA A 417 -17.99 3.15 -32.39
C ALA A 417 -19.23 4.04 -32.22
N ILE A 418 -20.14 3.57 -31.37
CA ILE A 418 -21.15 4.43 -30.73
C ILE A 418 -20.55 4.98 -29.44
N ALA A 419 -20.63 6.29 -29.26
CA ALA A 419 -20.18 6.98 -28.07
C ALA A 419 -21.25 7.96 -27.56
N THR A 420 -21.12 8.37 -26.29
CA THR A 420 -22.03 9.34 -25.64
C THR A 420 -21.23 10.53 -25.11
N SER A 421 -21.72 11.76 -25.34
CA SER A 421 -21.08 12.99 -24.84
C SER A 421 -21.28 13.20 -23.33
N GLY A 422 -20.23 13.62 -22.62
CA GLY A 422 -20.22 13.82 -21.16
C GLY A 422 -20.95 15.07 -20.66
N GLU A 423 -22.26 15.18 -20.92
CA GLU A 423 -23.26 16.01 -20.20
C GLU A 423 -24.69 15.84 -20.80
N GLY A 424 -24.82 15.21 -21.98
CA GLY A 424 -26.10 14.88 -22.60
C GLY A 424 -26.08 13.46 -23.15
N LYS A 425 -27.12 12.68 -22.87
CA LYS A 425 -27.32 11.26 -23.29
C LYS A 425 -27.47 11.08 -24.83
N ILE A 426 -26.75 11.86 -25.63
CA ILE A 426 -26.84 11.84 -27.09
C ILE A 426 -25.86 10.80 -27.59
N LYS A 427 -26.41 9.67 -28.06
CA LYS A 427 -25.63 8.69 -28.83
C LYS A 427 -25.09 9.38 -30.08
N THR A 428 -23.83 9.10 -30.38
CA THR A 428 -23.10 9.73 -31.47
C THR A 428 -22.30 8.63 -32.17
N LEU A 429 -22.38 8.60 -33.51
CA LEU A 429 -21.54 7.71 -34.32
C LEU A 429 -20.17 8.37 -34.43
N VAL A 430 -19.12 7.68 -34.00
CA VAL A 430 -17.75 8.19 -34.09
C VAL A 430 -16.96 7.27 -35.01
N GLN A 431 -16.27 7.87 -35.97
CA GLN A 431 -15.36 7.15 -36.86
C GLN A 431 -14.00 7.88 -36.90
N VAL A 432 -12.94 7.11 -36.68
CA VAL A 432 -11.55 7.55 -36.65
C VAL A 432 -10.80 6.82 -37.75
N PHE A 433 -10.17 7.56 -38.65
CA PHE A 433 -9.42 6.99 -39.76
C PHE A 433 -7.93 6.81 -39.41
N THR A 434 -7.29 5.76 -39.94
CA THR A 434 -5.85 5.51 -39.80
C THR A 434 -5.01 6.49 -40.62
N TRP A 435 -5.51 6.88 -41.78
CA TRP A 435 -4.86 7.83 -42.68
C TRP A 435 -5.89 8.42 -43.66
N GLY A 436 -5.54 9.53 -44.31
CA GLY A 436 -6.26 10.02 -45.47
C GLY A 436 -5.76 11.40 -45.87
N THR A 437 -5.52 11.63 -47.16
CA THR A 437 -4.95 12.90 -47.66
C THR A 437 -6.01 14.01 -47.69
N LYS A 438 -7.19 13.69 -48.23
CA LYS A 438 -8.35 14.59 -48.25
C LYS A 438 -9.67 13.82 -48.33
N VAL A 439 -10.53 13.95 -47.32
CA VAL A 439 -11.86 13.33 -47.33
C VAL A 439 -12.86 14.17 -48.16
N SER A 440 -13.59 13.49 -49.06
CA SER A 440 -14.63 14.05 -49.92
C SER A 440 -16.02 14.01 -49.26
N ASP A 441 -16.97 14.66 -49.91
CA ASP A 441 -18.41 14.66 -49.60
C ASP A 441 -19.04 13.25 -49.60
N ILE A 442 -18.48 12.31 -50.37
CA ILE A 442 -18.95 10.92 -50.42
C ILE A 442 -18.89 10.27 -49.03
N VAL A 443 -17.77 10.41 -48.33
CA VAL A 443 -17.58 9.82 -46.99
C VAL A 443 -18.58 10.42 -46.00
N ILE A 444 -18.87 11.73 -46.11
CA ILE A 444 -19.88 12.40 -45.27
C ILE A 444 -21.28 11.82 -45.54
N ALA A 445 -21.60 11.56 -46.81
CA ALA A 445 -22.88 10.96 -47.19
C ALA A 445 -23.02 9.52 -46.66
N GLU A 446 -21.95 8.72 -46.74
CA GLU A 446 -21.90 7.35 -46.19
C GLU A 446 -22.04 7.34 -44.67
N THR A 447 -21.33 8.23 -43.97
CA THR A 447 -21.46 8.37 -42.51
C THR A 447 -22.89 8.74 -42.12
N ALA A 448 -23.53 9.67 -42.84
CA ALA A 448 -24.92 10.05 -42.57
C ALA A 448 -25.91 8.90 -42.83
N LEU A 449 -25.65 8.06 -43.84
CA LEU A 449 -26.44 6.86 -44.08
C LEU A 449 -26.32 5.88 -42.91
N ARG A 450 -25.08 5.60 -42.46
CA ARG A 450 -24.82 4.73 -41.29
C ARG A 450 -25.44 5.29 -40.01
N MET A 451 -25.40 6.61 -39.80
CA MET A 451 -26.10 7.26 -38.69
C MET A 451 -27.61 6.96 -38.71
N SER A 452 -28.23 7.02 -39.88
CA SER A 452 -29.65 6.69 -40.04
C SER A 452 -29.95 5.20 -39.78
N GLU A 453 -29.07 4.29 -40.20
CA GLU A 453 -29.22 2.85 -39.97
C GLU A 453 -29.10 2.48 -38.48
N LEU A 454 -28.30 3.25 -37.73
CA LEU A 454 -28.03 3.03 -36.31
C LEU A 454 -28.94 3.82 -35.37
N ASP A 455 -29.91 4.57 -35.92
CA ASP A 455 -30.82 5.46 -35.18
C ASP A 455 -30.06 6.51 -34.33
N VAL A 456 -29.09 7.17 -34.96
CA VAL A 456 -28.22 8.18 -34.35
C VAL A 456 -28.31 9.50 -35.11
N THR A 457 -28.43 10.62 -34.38
CA THR A 457 -28.64 11.95 -34.98
C THR A 457 -27.38 12.83 -35.03
N LYS A 458 -26.27 12.37 -34.47
CA LYS A 458 -24.97 13.07 -34.45
C LYS A 458 -23.84 12.16 -34.90
N GLY A 459 -22.91 12.74 -35.67
CA GLY A 459 -21.69 12.07 -36.11
C GLY A 459 -20.45 12.84 -35.69
N VAL A 460 -19.34 12.12 -35.52
CA VAL A 460 -18.00 12.69 -35.36
C VAL A 460 -17.07 11.92 -36.28
N LEU A 461 -16.34 12.65 -37.14
CA LEU A 461 -15.30 12.10 -37.99
C LEU A 461 -13.95 12.70 -37.59
N ILE A 462 -12.98 11.82 -37.35
CA ILE A 462 -11.61 12.17 -36.97
C ILE A 462 -10.68 11.63 -38.05
N LEU A 463 -9.89 12.51 -38.67
CA LEU A 463 -9.03 12.19 -39.79
C LEU A 463 -7.65 12.83 -39.63
N PRO A 464 -6.55 12.07 -39.71
CA PRO A 464 -5.20 12.63 -39.65
C PRO A 464 -4.80 13.62 -40.76
N GLY A 465 -5.50 13.63 -41.89
CA GLY A 465 -5.31 14.63 -42.96
C GLY A 465 -6.37 15.71 -42.97
N THR A 466 -6.88 16.09 -44.15
CA THR A 466 -7.74 17.27 -44.30
C THR A 466 -9.13 16.95 -44.85
N PHE A 467 -10.12 17.82 -44.60
CA PHE A 467 -11.43 17.74 -45.25
C PHE A 467 -11.55 18.75 -46.39
N SER A 468 -12.25 18.36 -47.46
CA SER A 468 -12.61 19.31 -48.53
C SER A 468 -13.62 20.36 -48.04
N ASN A 469 -13.65 21.54 -48.68
CA ASN A 469 -14.64 22.57 -48.36
C ASN A 469 -16.08 22.06 -48.53
N GLN A 470 -16.32 21.26 -49.57
CA GLN A 470 -17.63 20.65 -49.81
C GLN A 470 -17.99 19.67 -48.68
N ALA A 471 -17.06 18.81 -48.26
CA ALA A 471 -17.27 17.91 -47.13
C ALA A 471 -17.61 18.65 -45.82
N ARG A 472 -16.97 19.80 -45.55
CA ARG A 472 -17.27 20.62 -44.36
C ARG A 472 -18.70 21.17 -44.41
N ILE A 473 -19.13 21.68 -45.56
CA ILE A 473 -20.50 22.19 -45.76
C ILE A 473 -21.52 21.05 -45.57
N ASP A 474 -21.27 19.90 -46.19
CA ASP A 474 -22.19 18.76 -46.11
C ASP A 474 -22.26 18.16 -44.70
N ALA A 475 -21.14 18.14 -43.99
CA ALA A 475 -21.06 17.64 -42.61
C ALA A 475 -21.88 18.52 -41.66
N GLU A 476 -21.81 19.84 -41.81
CA GLU A 476 -22.61 20.78 -41.02
C GLU A 476 -24.12 20.54 -41.22
N ILE A 477 -24.56 20.38 -42.48
CA ILE A 477 -25.96 20.09 -42.82
C ILE A 477 -26.42 18.75 -42.21
N LYS A 478 -25.53 17.76 -42.17
CA LYS A 478 -25.82 16.39 -41.72
C LYS A 478 -25.57 16.17 -40.21
N GLY A 479 -25.17 17.20 -39.48
CA GLY A 479 -24.91 17.10 -38.03
C GLY A 479 -23.67 16.28 -37.68
N ILE A 480 -22.66 16.29 -38.54
CA ILE A 480 -21.40 15.59 -38.38
C ILE A 480 -20.31 16.60 -38.01
N SER A 481 -19.66 16.40 -36.87
CA SER A 481 -18.51 17.21 -36.45
C SER A 481 -17.23 16.63 -37.06
N LEU A 482 -16.34 17.48 -37.56
CA LEU A 482 -15.12 17.07 -38.24
C LEU A 482 -13.90 17.53 -37.45
N PHE A 483 -12.94 16.62 -37.26
CA PHE A 483 -11.64 16.89 -36.64
C PHE A 483 -10.54 16.44 -37.58
N ASP A 484 -9.75 17.39 -38.07
CA ASP A 484 -8.68 17.15 -39.03
C ASP A 484 -7.30 17.00 -38.35
N GLY A 485 -6.26 16.79 -39.14
CA GLY A 485 -4.90 16.59 -38.63
C GLY A 485 -4.40 17.73 -37.74
N ASN A 486 -4.74 18.99 -38.05
CA ASN A 486 -4.35 20.11 -37.23
C ASN A 486 -5.13 20.14 -35.91
N ASP A 487 -6.42 19.77 -35.94
CA ASP A 487 -7.23 19.65 -34.73
C ASP A 487 -6.66 18.57 -33.81
N ILE A 488 -6.28 17.42 -34.37
CA ILE A 488 -5.65 16.31 -33.65
C ILE A 488 -4.31 16.76 -33.05
N ASP A 489 -3.43 17.38 -33.85
CA ASP A 489 -2.14 17.90 -33.37
C ASP A 489 -2.34 18.92 -32.24
N HIS A 490 -3.32 19.81 -32.35
CA HIS A 490 -3.64 20.76 -31.28
C HIS A 490 -4.19 20.10 -30.02
N LEU A 491 -4.95 19.01 -30.15
CA LEU A 491 -5.43 18.22 -29.01
C LEU A 491 -4.28 17.50 -28.31
N LEU A 492 -3.36 16.91 -29.08
CA LEU A 492 -2.20 16.17 -28.59
C LEU A 492 -1.13 17.10 -27.99
N ILE A 493 -0.80 18.23 -28.62
CA ILE A 493 0.18 19.21 -28.13
C ILE A 493 -0.26 19.87 -26.81
N ARG A 494 -1.57 20.02 -26.56
CA ARG A 494 -2.09 20.56 -25.29
C ARG A 494 -1.91 19.60 -24.09
N MET A 495 -1.27 18.46 -24.29
CA MET A 495 -0.98 17.46 -23.27
C MET A 495 0.48 17.43 -22.80
N ASP A 496 1.42 17.92 -23.63
CA ASP A 496 2.82 18.15 -23.26
C ASP A 496 2.97 19.53 -22.59
#